data_AF-L1JNE1-F1
#
_entry.id   AF-L1JNE1-F1
#
_cell.length_a   1.000
_cell.length_b   1.000
_cell.length_c   1.000
_cell.angle_alpha   90.00
_cell.angle_beta   90.00
_cell.angle_gamma   90.00
#
_symmetry.space_group_name_H-M   'P 1'
#
loop_
_entity.id
_entity.type
_entity.pdbx_description
1 polymer ?
#
loop_
_entity_poly.entity_id
_entity_poly.type
_entity_poly.pdbx_seq_one_letter_code
_entity_poly.pdbx_strand_id
1 'polypeptide(L)'
;MSLRSPPGLCQILCPGGGGGCPLGRSRRPPSAGTGPDSRRQGLSLRGQTRAEPPPAAVPGRQRPGLQPGLGTRLSSGLSRKLVLGMMISSVSAFNAPMLAMQKRTLGSASHACPSRLLLRTPGWGRTRRMPTMSMSVSVAGQTVMERIGKVEKQLEDMSLDCLIVLSSDAHQSEYLCERDRCLKYVSGFTGSAGTVLLSRTALASGKQASLITDGRYTVQASKELDQSKWSVFQTGARLPTLSQYMLQELGDGSKRVGIDASTVSVATWRSLQKALKPHVLTATAACPVQAVWEEEGRDSMPTGKIVEHPIEFAGVSVSDKLASLRETLKKQKASAYVVSSLDEIAWLFNIRGTDVPYNPVAMSHAIVTLDSAFLFIQEEKTREHLKRSGIVVKDYGSFLPEVEEMSRAGLKFFIDPARVSWATMEAIQRGDAKGHVEGSSAIALPKAVKNEAEKAGMKNAHLRDGVAMARFFSWLEKSVEEGKDLDEIAAATRAEELRSEQDRFRGLSFPTISASGPNGAIIHYCPSPQTSRKLRADEMYLCDSGAQYADGTTDVTRTMFFGQPEEEKRRSWTAVLKGHIALASACFPSGRHGSGSIRPLCDGEHEPE
;
A
#
# COMPACT_ATOMS: atom_id res chain seq x y z
N MET A 1 -14.98 65.18 29.91
CA MET A 1 -15.30 65.35 28.47
C MET A 1 -15.37 63.93 27.89
N SER A 2 -16.51 63.40 27.43
CA SER A 2 -17.33 63.83 26.27
C SER A 2 -16.58 63.53 24.96
N LEU A 3 -16.91 62.55 24.10
CA LEU A 3 -17.91 61.45 24.03
C LEU A 3 -17.25 60.22 23.32
N ARG A 4 -17.81 59.01 23.11
CA ARG A 4 -19.13 58.37 23.32
C ARG A 4 -18.97 56.83 23.50
N SER A 5 -20.08 56.08 23.53
CA SER A 5 -20.19 54.59 23.56
C SER A 5 -21.27 54.14 22.54
N PRO A 6 -21.68 52.84 22.40
CA PRO A 6 -21.18 51.57 22.99
C PRO A 6 -21.01 50.40 21.97
N PRO A 7 -20.56 49.19 22.39
CA PRO A 7 -20.55 47.98 21.55
C PRO A 7 -21.88 47.21 21.54
N GLY A 8 -22.06 46.31 20.55
CA GLY A 8 -23.24 45.45 20.43
C GLY A 8 -22.99 43.98 20.81
N LEU A 9 -23.74 43.48 21.78
CA LEU A 9 -23.90 42.06 22.12
C LEU A 9 -25.30 41.62 21.68
N CYS A 10 -25.46 40.35 21.25
CA CYS A 10 -26.78 39.79 20.97
C CYS A 10 -26.94 38.43 21.68
N GLN A 11 -27.92 38.36 22.59
CA GLN A 11 -28.37 37.12 23.22
C GLN A 11 -29.80 36.81 22.72
N ILE A 12 -30.06 35.55 22.40
CA ILE A 12 -31.38 35.01 22.06
C ILE A 12 -31.55 33.75 22.91
N LEU A 13 -32.11 33.88 24.11
CA LEU A 13 -33.54 33.73 24.43
C LEU A 13 -34.01 32.26 24.49
N CYS A 14 -34.06 31.73 25.71
CA CYS A 14 -34.92 30.60 26.06
C CYS A 14 -36.26 31.14 26.61
N PRO A 15 -37.42 30.65 26.16
CA PRO A 15 -38.69 30.90 26.84
C PRO A 15 -38.87 29.90 28.00
N GLY A 16 -39.32 30.37 29.16
CA GLY A 16 -39.61 29.53 30.31
C GLY A 16 -40.66 30.13 31.24
N GLY A 17 -41.71 29.36 31.52
CA GLY A 17 -42.81 29.70 32.41
C GLY A 17 -44.16 29.20 31.89
N GLY A 18 -45.08 28.69 32.71
CA GLY A 18 -44.95 28.36 34.14
C GLY A 18 -46.27 28.49 34.91
N GLY A 19 -46.73 27.41 35.54
CA GLY A 19 -47.88 27.40 36.47
C GLY A 19 -48.92 26.31 36.17
N GLY A 20 -49.38 25.59 37.20
CA GLY A 20 -50.47 24.60 37.08
C GLY A 20 -50.23 23.27 37.80
N CYS A 21 -50.51 23.24 39.11
CA CYS A 21 -50.78 22.04 39.90
C CYS A 21 -52.21 22.19 40.50
N PRO A 22 -52.90 21.17 41.06
CA PRO A 22 -52.38 19.88 41.55
C PRO A 22 -53.30 18.63 41.38
N LEU A 23 -52.93 17.51 42.03
CA LEU A 23 -53.77 16.34 42.44
C LEU A 23 -54.48 15.48 41.36
N GLY A 24 -54.44 14.14 41.49
CA GLY A 24 -55.40 13.28 40.75
C GLY A 24 -55.09 11.78 40.61
N ARG A 25 -55.46 10.98 41.62
CA ARG A 25 -55.50 9.49 41.65
C ARG A 25 -55.85 8.74 40.33
N SER A 26 -55.03 7.73 40.01
CA SER A 26 -55.38 6.36 39.53
C SER A 26 -56.48 6.12 38.47
N ARG A 27 -56.16 5.30 37.45
CA ARG A 27 -56.73 3.93 37.28
C ARG A 27 -56.07 3.13 36.13
N ARG A 28 -56.41 1.85 36.02
CA ARG A 28 -55.92 0.88 35.02
C ARG A 28 -56.52 1.16 33.63
N PRO A 29 -55.86 0.76 32.52
CA PRO A 29 -56.54 0.61 31.23
C PRO A 29 -57.57 -0.55 31.28
N PRO A 30 -58.68 -0.47 30.52
CA PRO A 30 -59.62 -1.58 30.33
C PRO A 30 -59.08 -2.62 29.33
N SER A 31 -59.72 -3.78 29.28
CA SER A 31 -59.27 -4.95 28.52
C SER A 31 -60.37 -5.63 27.71
N ALA A 32 -59.93 -6.35 26.66
CA ALA A 32 -60.54 -7.55 26.09
C ALA A 32 -61.65 -7.41 25.00
N GLY A 33 -61.65 -8.42 24.12
CA GLY A 33 -62.62 -8.70 23.07
C GLY A 33 -62.01 -8.66 21.66
N THR A 34 -61.96 -9.75 20.87
CA THR A 34 -62.30 -11.18 21.11
C THR A 34 -61.42 -12.09 20.23
N GLY A 35 -61.09 -13.30 20.70
CA GLY A 35 -60.59 -14.42 19.87
C GLY A 35 -61.76 -15.32 19.40
N PRO A 36 -61.64 -16.67 19.33
CA PRO A 36 -60.48 -17.57 19.54
C PRO A 36 -59.97 -18.09 18.16
N ASP A 37 -59.25 -19.21 17.94
CA ASP A 37 -58.58 -20.28 18.73
C ASP A 37 -57.31 -20.70 17.89
N SER A 38 -56.40 -21.63 18.23
CA SER A 38 -56.35 -22.66 19.29
C SER A 38 -54.91 -23.07 19.65
N ARG A 39 -54.81 -23.84 20.75
CA ARG A 39 -53.84 -24.94 21.03
C ARG A 39 -52.36 -24.67 20.70
N ARG A 40 -51.52 -24.34 21.71
CA ARG A 40 -50.74 -25.30 22.57
C ARG A 40 -49.61 -25.99 21.78
N GLN A 41 -48.35 -26.08 22.23
CA GLN A 41 -47.74 -26.03 23.59
C GLN A 41 -46.53 -25.04 23.56
N GLY A 42 -45.87 -24.56 24.64
CA GLY A 42 -45.55 -25.13 25.96
C GLY A 42 -44.23 -25.91 25.89
N LEU A 43 -43.15 -25.65 26.66
CA LEU A 43 -42.94 -24.73 27.79
C LEU A 43 -41.46 -24.30 27.93
N SER A 44 -41.28 -23.09 28.46
CA SER A 44 -40.05 -22.47 28.99
C SER A 44 -39.35 -23.26 30.10
N LEU A 45 -38.01 -23.12 30.26
CA LEU A 45 -37.42 -22.62 31.52
C LEU A 45 -35.94 -22.17 31.44
N ARG A 46 -35.51 -21.44 32.48
CA ARG A 46 -34.28 -20.63 32.63
C ARG A 46 -33.10 -21.42 33.24
N GLY A 47 -31.87 -20.85 33.17
CA GLY A 47 -31.08 -20.71 34.42
C GLY A 47 -29.54 -20.87 34.44
N GLN A 48 -28.82 -19.75 34.25
CA GLN A 48 -27.66 -19.28 35.06
C GLN A 48 -26.29 -20.02 35.20
N THR A 49 -25.28 -19.16 35.44
CA THR A 49 -24.03 -19.32 36.23
C THR A 49 -22.72 -19.86 35.59
N ARG A 50 -21.59 -19.43 36.21
CA ARG A 50 -20.17 -19.52 35.78
C ARG A 50 -19.41 -20.66 36.49
N ALA A 51 -18.30 -21.12 35.91
CA ALA A 51 -17.12 -21.60 36.63
C ALA A 51 -15.83 -21.47 35.78
N GLU A 52 -14.66 -21.48 36.42
CA GLU A 52 -13.32 -21.44 35.80
C GLU A 52 -12.64 -22.85 35.84
N PRO A 53 -11.63 -23.15 35.00
CA PRO A 53 -10.95 -24.45 34.99
C PRO A 53 -9.63 -24.48 35.80
N PRO A 54 -9.38 -25.52 36.63
CA PRO A 54 -8.10 -25.78 37.29
C PRO A 54 -7.13 -26.66 36.45
N PRO A 55 -5.83 -26.80 36.82
CA PRO A 55 -4.79 -27.28 35.91
C PRO A 55 -4.21 -28.70 36.17
N ALA A 56 -3.62 -29.25 35.10
CA ALA A 56 -2.44 -30.14 34.99
C ALA A 56 -2.22 -31.36 35.93
N ALA A 57 -1.96 -32.54 35.33
CA ALA A 57 -1.30 -33.68 35.99
C ALA A 57 -0.52 -34.59 35.01
N VAL A 58 0.68 -35.04 35.41
CA VAL A 58 1.51 -36.09 34.77
C VAL A 58 2.33 -36.77 35.87
N PRO A 59 2.26 -38.11 36.05
CA PRO A 59 3.49 -38.92 35.98
C PRO A 59 3.31 -40.36 35.47
N GLY A 60 4.40 -40.98 34.98
CA GLY A 60 4.44 -42.43 34.71
C GLY A 60 5.67 -42.89 33.93
N ARG A 61 6.65 -43.52 34.59
CA ARG A 61 7.78 -44.24 33.95
C ARG A 61 7.62 -45.74 34.18
N GLN A 62 7.95 -46.57 33.18
CA GLN A 62 8.67 -47.85 33.42
C GLN A 62 9.33 -48.43 32.15
N ARG A 63 10.36 -49.25 32.41
CA ARG A 63 11.22 -50.13 31.58
C ARG A 63 11.77 -51.20 32.59
N PRO A 64 12.46 -52.31 32.21
CA PRO A 64 13.11 -52.65 30.94
C PRO A 64 12.94 -54.13 30.46
N GLY A 65 13.70 -54.52 29.42
CA GLY A 65 14.00 -55.91 29.03
C GLY A 65 13.44 -56.32 27.65
N LEU A 66 14.04 -57.24 26.87
CA LEU A 66 15.42 -57.75 26.78
C LEU A 66 15.57 -58.49 25.41
N GLN A 67 16.80 -58.70 24.91
CA GLN A 67 17.14 -59.43 23.65
C GLN A 67 17.32 -60.97 23.90
N PRO A 68 17.72 -61.88 22.95
CA PRO A 68 18.30 -61.72 21.59
C PRO A 68 17.90 -62.75 20.48
N GLY A 69 18.55 -62.64 19.29
CA GLY A 69 18.65 -63.69 18.24
C GLY A 69 18.65 -63.12 16.80
N LEU A 70 19.77 -62.95 16.08
CA LEU A 70 20.55 -63.93 15.28
C LEU A 70 19.85 -64.44 13.99
N GLY A 71 20.40 -64.29 12.78
CA GLY A 71 21.59 -63.52 12.34
C GLY A 71 22.09 -63.88 10.92
N THR A 72 23.29 -63.40 10.54
CA THR A 72 24.18 -63.88 9.42
C THR A 72 23.68 -63.71 7.96
N ARG A 73 24.48 -63.56 6.87
CA ARG A 73 25.93 -63.55 6.48
C ARG A 73 26.01 -63.01 5.01
N LEU A 74 27.11 -62.59 4.32
CA LEU A 74 28.51 -62.17 4.58
C LEU A 74 29.11 -61.55 3.26
N SER A 75 30.26 -60.85 3.31
CA SER A 75 31.32 -60.69 2.25
C SER A 75 31.03 -60.00 0.88
N SER A 76 32.00 -59.38 0.14
CA SER A 76 33.36 -58.84 0.42
C SER A 76 34.03 -58.17 -0.82
N GLY A 77 35.05 -57.32 -0.63
CA GLY A 77 36.00 -56.81 -1.68
C GLY A 77 35.96 -55.27 -1.85
N LEU A 78 37.02 -54.43 -1.83
CA LEU A 78 38.47 -54.47 -2.15
C LEU A 78 38.80 -54.62 -3.66
N SER A 79 39.74 -53.87 -4.29
CA SER A 79 40.80 -52.95 -3.77
C SER A 79 41.27 -51.84 -4.76
N ARG A 80 42.33 -51.09 -4.36
CA ARG A 80 42.91 -49.83 -4.91
C ARG A 80 43.70 -49.91 -6.24
N LYS A 81 43.74 -48.77 -6.99
CA LYS A 81 44.90 -48.03 -7.59
C LYS A 81 44.34 -46.85 -8.44
N LEU A 82 44.81 -45.59 -8.51
CA LEU A 82 46.07 -44.85 -8.29
C LEU A 82 46.86 -44.53 -9.59
N VAL A 83 47.05 -43.22 -9.91
CA VAL A 83 47.98 -42.50 -10.85
C VAL A 83 47.27 -41.23 -11.38
N LEU A 84 47.88 -40.11 -11.81
CA LEU A 84 48.93 -39.20 -11.26
C LEU A 84 49.08 -37.98 -12.23
N GLY A 85 49.33 -36.76 -11.71
CA GLY A 85 49.68 -35.52 -12.46
C GLY A 85 49.08 -34.28 -11.78
N MET A 86 49.77 -33.21 -11.33
CA MET A 86 50.91 -32.40 -11.83
C MET A 86 50.59 -31.66 -13.15
N MET A 87 50.84 -30.35 -13.31
CA MET A 87 51.57 -29.32 -12.51
C MET A 87 50.62 -28.14 -12.15
N ILE A 88 50.83 -27.14 -11.27
CA ILE A 88 51.98 -26.39 -10.70
C ILE A 88 52.58 -25.28 -11.61
N SER A 89 52.67 -24.06 -11.02
CA SER A 89 53.28 -22.77 -11.48
C SER A 89 52.28 -21.76 -12.07
N SER A 90 52.10 -20.48 -11.64
CA SER A 90 52.76 -19.50 -10.73
C SER A 90 53.57 -18.37 -11.41
N VAL A 91 53.49 -17.15 -10.81
CA VAL A 91 54.17 -15.86 -11.18
C VAL A 91 53.78 -15.32 -12.59
N SER A 92 53.72 -14.02 -12.93
CA SER A 92 54.04 -12.70 -12.33
C SER A 92 52.96 -11.69 -12.77
N ALA A 93 52.49 -10.68 -12.01
CA ALA A 93 53.14 -9.44 -11.59
C ALA A 93 53.90 -8.68 -12.71
N PHE A 94 53.42 -7.48 -13.13
CA PHE A 94 54.21 -6.22 -13.17
C PHE A 94 53.39 -4.96 -13.57
N ASN A 95 53.77 -3.82 -12.95
CA ASN A 95 53.63 -2.40 -13.33
C ASN A 95 52.35 -1.76 -13.92
N ALA A 96 51.97 -0.64 -13.26
CA ALA A 96 51.38 0.54 -13.89
C ALA A 96 52.49 1.53 -14.36
N PRO A 97 52.13 2.67 -14.96
CA PRO A 97 52.76 3.92 -14.52
C PRO A 97 51.76 5.07 -14.26
N MET A 98 52.22 6.06 -13.48
CA MET A 98 51.53 7.34 -13.26
C MET A 98 51.55 8.24 -14.50
N LEU A 99 50.62 9.21 -14.54
CA LEU A 99 50.93 10.57 -14.99
C LEU A 99 50.20 11.59 -14.09
N ALA A 100 50.81 12.76 -13.88
CA ALA A 100 50.36 13.78 -12.93
C ALA A 100 50.78 15.19 -13.40
N MET A 101 50.45 16.22 -12.61
CA MET A 101 50.68 17.66 -12.85
C MET A 101 49.73 18.32 -13.88
N GLN A 102 49.41 19.62 -13.81
CA GLN A 102 49.80 20.65 -12.82
C GLN A 102 48.71 21.72 -12.57
N LYS A 103 48.90 22.54 -11.53
CA LYS A 103 48.05 23.70 -11.15
C LYS A 103 48.36 24.94 -12.02
N ARG A 104 47.41 25.87 -12.12
CA ARG A 104 47.72 27.32 -12.15
C ARG A 104 46.63 28.18 -11.49
N THR A 105 47.08 29.27 -10.88
CA THR A 105 46.32 30.40 -10.30
C THR A 105 46.28 31.57 -11.32
N LEU A 106 45.79 32.80 -11.10
CA LEU A 106 45.45 33.63 -9.92
C LEU A 106 44.60 34.85 -10.37
N GLY A 107 43.92 35.56 -9.45
CA GLY A 107 43.39 36.94 -9.59
C GLY A 107 41.86 37.06 -9.36
N SER A 108 41.24 37.94 -8.55
CA SER A 108 41.48 39.32 -8.01
C SER A 108 40.82 40.45 -8.81
N ALA A 109 40.22 41.53 -8.25
CA ALA A 109 39.67 41.79 -6.90
C ALA A 109 38.95 43.18 -6.87
N SER A 110 37.81 43.31 -6.17
CA SER A 110 37.16 44.57 -5.69
C SER A 110 36.00 44.19 -4.73
N HIS A 111 35.83 44.73 -3.50
CA HIS A 111 35.55 46.12 -3.05
C HIS A 111 34.14 46.61 -3.48
N ALA A 112 33.20 47.00 -2.59
CA ALA A 112 33.25 47.15 -1.12
C ALA A 112 31.87 47.00 -0.37
N CYS A 113 31.91 47.22 0.95
CA CYS A 113 30.88 47.21 2.02
C CYS A 113 29.54 47.99 1.81
N PRO A 114 28.54 47.94 2.74
CA PRO A 114 28.14 46.90 3.73
C PRO A 114 26.59 46.76 3.96
N SER A 115 26.19 45.97 4.99
CA SER A 115 24.86 45.89 5.68
C SER A 115 23.69 45.24 4.91
N ARG A 116 23.01 44.20 5.41
CA ARG A 116 22.36 44.01 6.74
C ARG A 116 22.41 42.55 7.22
N LEU A 117 22.29 42.36 8.53
CA LEU A 117 22.19 41.03 9.14
C LEU A 117 20.75 40.48 9.00
N LEU A 118 20.59 39.37 8.28
CA LEU A 118 19.37 38.58 8.26
C LEU A 118 19.72 37.10 8.39
N LEU A 119 19.12 36.42 9.37
CA LEU A 119 19.29 35.00 9.63
C LEU A 119 18.71 34.19 8.47
N ARG A 120 19.58 33.72 7.56
CA ARG A 120 19.22 32.74 6.55
C ARG A 120 19.05 31.36 7.19
N THR A 121 17.81 30.94 7.38
CA THR A 121 17.48 29.51 7.41
C THR A 121 17.89 28.86 6.09
N PRO A 122 18.31 27.57 6.06
CA PRO A 122 18.64 26.90 4.81
C PRO A 122 17.41 26.82 3.90
N GLY A 123 17.48 27.50 2.75
CA GLY A 123 16.38 27.55 1.80
C GLY A 123 16.15 26.19 1.15
N TRP A 124 15.03 25.53 1.47
CA TRP A 124 14.60 24.33 0.78
C TRP A 124 14.24 24.70 -0.67
N GLY A 125 14.84 24.00 -1.63
CA GLY A 125 14.63 24.29 -3.05
C GLY A 125 13.16 24.18 -3.42
N ARG A 126 12.63 25.21 -4.10
CA ARG A 126 11.37 25.07 -4.83
C ARG A 126 11.51 23.88 -5.78
N THR A 127 10.50 23.01 -5.82
CA THR A 127 10.32 22.13 -6.98
C THR A 127 10.34 23.01 -8.23
N ARG A 128 11.14 22.62 -9.24
CA ARG A 128 10.94 23.17 -10.57
C ARG A 128 9.50 22.83 -10.98
N ARG A 129 8.85 23.72 -11.75
CA ARG A 129 7.64 23.32 -12.49
C ARG A 129 7.93 21.99 -13.19
N MET A 130 6.97 21.07 -13.18
CA MET A 130 6.97 19.93 -14.10
C MET A 130 7.35 20.46 -15.49
N PRO A 131 8.30 19.83 -16.21
CA PRO A 131 8.43 20.09 -17.64
C PRO A 131 7.05 19.84 -18.26
N THR A 132 6.52 20.82 -18.99
CA THR A 132 5.45 20.54 -19.97
C THR A 132 5.93 19.36 -20.80
N MET A 133 5.15 18.28 -20.88
CA MET A 133 5.58 17.06 -21.57
C MET A 133 5.86 17.37 -23.04
N SER A 134 7.12 17.64 -23.37
CA SER A 134 7.62 17.59 -24.73
C SER A 134 7.47 16.15 -25.17
N MET A 135 6.53 15.87 -26.08
CA MET A 135 6.40 14.54 -26.68
C MET A 135 7.75 14.16 -27.29
N SER A 136 8.45 13.24 -26.64
CA SER A 136 9.58 12.54 -27.24
C SER A 136 9.03 11.79 -28.44
N VAL A 137 9.58 12.09 -29.62
CA VAL A 137 9.14 11.53 -30.91
C VAL A 137 9.01 10.01 -30.80
N SER A 138 7.90 9.47 -31.27
CA SER A 138 7.58 8.04 -31.13
C SER A 138 8.62 7.17 -31.82
N VAL A 139 9.43 6.46 -31.02
CA VAL A 139 9.93 5.14 -31.44
C VAL A 139 8.70 4.26 -31.64
N ALA A 140 8.60 3.57 -32.77
CA ALA A 140 7.42 2.78 -33.12
C ALA A 140 7.23 1.63 -32.11
N GLY A 141 6.30 1.81 -31.17
CA GLY A 141 6.08 0.87 -30.07
C GLY A 141 5.45 -0.43 -30.55
N GLN A 142 6.01 -1.56 -30.11
CA GLN A 142 5.43 -2.87 -30.35
C GLN A 142 4.05 -2.98 -29.68
N THR A 143 3.17 -3.74 -30.32
CA THR A 143 1.82 -3.99 -29.84
C THR A 143 1.83 -4.85 -28.58
N VAL A 144 0.74 -4.78 -27.79
CA VAL A 144 0.52 -5.64 -26.61
C VAL A 144 0.67 -7.13 -26.96
N MET A 145 0.31 -7.53 -28.18
CA MET A 145 0.37 -8.94 -28.60
C MET A 145 1.80 -9.41 -28.91
N GLU A 146 2.64 -8.55 -29.47
CA GLU A 146 4.07 -8.86 -29.69
C GLU A 146 4.79 -9.05 -28.35
N ARG A 147 4.45 -8.24 -27.33
CA ARG A 147 4.94 -8.42 -25.95
C ARG A 147 4.50 -9.73 -25.34
N ILE A 148 3.22 -10.11 -25.52
CA ILE A 148 2.72 -11.41 -25.05
C ILE A 148 3.50 -12.54 -25.72
N GLY A 149 3.75 -12.48 -27.04
CA GLY A 149 4.52 -13.52 -27.75
C GLY A 149 5.98 -13.64 -27.28
N LYS A 150 6.64 -12.53 -26.96
CA LYS A 150 7.96 -12.55 -26.30
C LYS A 150 7.89 -13.21 -24.90
N VAL A 151 6.85 -12.92 -24.12
CA VAL A 151 6.66 -13.53 -22.79
C VAL A 151 6.34 -15.01 -22.91
N GLU A 152 5.50 -15.44 -23.86
CA GLU A 152 5.22 -16.86 -24.14
C GLU A 152 6.51 -17.65 -24.42
N LYS A 153 7.43 -17.08 -25.20
CA LYS A 153 8.75 -17.69 -25.43
C LYS A 153 9.56 -17.83 -24.12
N GLN A 154 9.59 -16.80 -23.27
CA GLN A 154 10.24 -16.91 -21.95
C GLN A 154 9.61 -18.00 -21.06
N LEU A 155 8.30 -18.26 -21.20
CA LEU A 155 7.65 -19.38 -20.52
C LEU A 155 8.07 -20.74 -21.11
N GLU A 156 8.31 -20.83 -22.41
CA GLU A 156 8.89 -22.03 -23.03
C GLU A 156 10.30 -22.31 -22.52
N ASP A 157 11.18 -21.30 -22.55
CA ASP A 157 12.56 -21.39 -22.08
C ASP A 157 12.64 -21.79 -20.57
N MET A 158 11.67 -21.33 -19.75
CA MET A 158 11.56 -21.70 -18.33
C MET A 158 10.74 -22.99 -18.06
N SER A 159 10.24 -23.66 -19.10
CA SER A 159 9.33 -24.81 -19.00
C SER A 159 8.12 -24.54 -18.10
N LEU A 160 7.38 -23.47 -18.39
CA LEU A 160 6.16 -23.05 -17.70
C LEU A 160 4.96 -23.16 -18.65
N ASP A 161 3.81 -23.58 -18.14
CA ASP A 161 2.57 -23.65 -18.92
C ASP A 161 1.79 -22.34 -18.86
N CYS A 162 1.86 -21.63 -17.72
CA CYS A 162 1.19 -20.35 -17.50
C CYS A 162 2.02 -19.42 -16.60
N LEU A 163 1.73 -18.12 -16.62
CA LEU A 163 2.32 -17.10 -15.74
C LEU A 163 1.23 -16.26 -15.06
N ILE A 164 1.35 -16.08 -13.75
CA ILE A 164 0.58 -15.11 -12.97
C ILE A 164 1.40 -13.81 -12.88
N VAL A 165 0.80 -12.69 -13.30
CA VAL A 165 1.35 -11.34 -13.20
C VAL A 165 0.45 -10.52 -12.29
N LEU A 166 0.96 -10.14 -11.11
CA LEU A 166 0.24 -9.34 -10.13
C LEU A 166 0.38 -7.83 -10.41
N SER A 167 -0.57 -7.02 -9.95
CA SER A 167 -0.33 -5.60 -9.67
C SER A 167 0.33 -5.48 -8.29
N SER A 168 1.66 -5.65 -8.24
CA SER A 168 2.46 -5.64 -7.00
C SER A 168 3.94 -5.42 -7.31
N ASP A 169 4.70 -4.87 -6.36
CA ASP A 169 6.17 -4.75 -6.38
C ASP A 169 6.83 -5.60 -5.28
N ALA A 170 8.15 -5.47 -5.13
CA ALA A 170 8.94 -6.15 -4.10
C ALA A 170 8.58 -5.78 -2.64
N HIS A 171 7.80 -4.71 -2.46
CA HIS A 171 7.43 -4.11 -1.17
C HIS A 171 5.94 -4.26 -0.83
N GLN A 172 5.16 -4.80 -1.77
CA GLN A 172 3.70 -4.89 -1.75
C GLN A 172 3.03 -3.50 -1.61
N SER A 173 3.53 -2.53 -2.39
CA SER A 173 2.98 -1.18 -2.52
C SER A 173 1.62 -1.16 -3.24
N GLU A 174 0.70 -0.30 -2.81
CA GLU A 174 -0.60 -0.08 -3.46
C GLU A 174 -0.49 0.75 -4.76
N TYR A 175 0.34 1.81 -4.72
CA TYR A 175 0.75 2.54 -5.92
C TYR A 175 2.12 2.06 -6.35
N LEU A 176 2.26 1.65 -7.61
CA LEU A 176 3.51 1.19 -8.20
C LEU A 176 4.22 2.35 -8.93
N CYS A 177 5.55 2.41 -8.82
CA CYS A 177 6.37 3.22 -9.72
C CYS A 177 6.39 2.59 -11.14
N GLU A 178 6.64 3.38 -12.19
CA GLU A 178 6.29 2.96 -13.55
C GLU A 178 6.99 1.65 -13.98
N ARG A 179 8.30 1.50 -13.72
CA ARG A 179 9.09 0.28 -14.02
C ARG A 179 8.57 -1.03 -13.44
N ASP A 180 7.71 -0.99 -12.42
CA ASP A 180 7.21 -2.19 -11.74
C ASP A 180 5.76 -2.52 -12.14
N ARG A 181 5.14 -1.70 -13.00
CA ARG A 181 3.78 -1.92 -13.56
C ARG A 181 3.77 -3.00 -14.66
N CYS A 182 4.30 -4.18 -14.34
CA CYS A 182 4.40 -5.33 -15.25
C CYS A 182 3.03 -5.70 -15.85
N LEU A 183 1.96 -5.62 -15.04
CA LEU A 183 0.58 -5.86 -15.48
C LEU A 183 0.14 -4.86 -16.56
N LYS A 184 0.41 -3.56 -16.37
CA LYS A 184 0.13 -2.51 -17.37
C LYS A 184 0.94 -2.73 -18.65
N TYR A 185 2.22 -3.05 -18.52
CA TYR A 185 3.10 -3.27 -19.67
C TYR A 185 2.62 -4.42 -20.58
N VAL A 186 2.17 -5.53 -19.99
CA VAL A 186 1.78 -6.75 -20.71
C VAL A 186 0.30 -6.79 -21.14
N SER A 187 -0.54 -5.86 -20.67
CA SER A 187 -1.97 -5.82 -21.01
C SER A 187 -2.49 -4.49 -21.58
N GLY A 188 -1.90 -3.37 -21.20
CA GLY A 188 -2.42 -2.02 -21.45
C GLY A 188 -3.35 -1.49 -20.35
N PHE A 189 -3.90 -2.34 -19.48
CA PHE A 189 -4.81 -1.93 -18.39
C PHE A 189 -4.08 -1.10 -17.32
N THR A 190 -4.68 -0.01 -16.87
CA THR A 190 -4.01 1.00 -16.01
C THR A 190 -4.56 1.12 -14.57
N GLY A 191 -5.62 0.38 -14.22
CA GLY A 191 -6.15 0.35 -12.85
C GLY A 191 -5.19 -0.29 -11.83
N SER A 192 -5.24 0.14 -10.56
CA SER A 192 -4.25 -0.29 -9.55
C SER A 192 -4.44 -1.72 -9.07
N ALA A 193 -5.66 -2.27 -9.16
CA ALA A 193 -5.96 -3.65 -8.76
C ALA A 193 -6.21 -4.54 -9.97
N GLY A 194 -5.46 -5.65 -10.06
CA GLY A 194 -5.62 -6.64 -11.10
C GLY A 194 -4.66 -7.81 -10.94
N THR A 195 -4.95 -8.90 -11.62
CA THR A 195 -4.04 -10.03 -11.82
C THR A 195 -4.26 -10.58 -13.22
N VAL A 196 -3.18 -10.65 -14.00
CA VAL A 196 -3.18 -11.25 -15.33
C VAL A 196 -2.73 -12.70 -15.23
N LEU A 197 -3.41 -13.59 -15.96
CA LEU A 197 -3.01 -14.97 -16.18
C LEU A 197 -2.76 -15.18 -17.68
N LEU A 198 -1.53 -15.47 -18.04
CA LEU A 198 -1.10 -15.80 -19.41
C LEU A 198 -0.89 -17.31 -19.53
N SER A 199 -1.35 -17.92 -20.61
CA SER A 199 -0.90 -19.24 -21.06
C SER A 199 0.35 -19.09 -21.93
N ARG A 200 1.26 -20.06 -21.93
CA ARG A 200 2.38 -20.16 -22.91
C ARG A 200 1.87 -20.25 -24.36
N THR A 201 0.61 -20.62 -24.55
CA THR A 201 -0.01 -20.86 -25.86
C THR A 201 -1.21 -19.96 -26.16
N ALA A 202 -1.40 -18.85 -25.44
CA ALA A 202 -2.56 -17.98 -25.64
C ALA A 202 -2.66 -17.50 -27.10
N LEU A 203 -1.59 -16.93 -27.67
CA LEU A 203 -1.56 -16.53 -29.07
C LEU A 203 -1.65 -17.73 -30.01
N ALA A 204 -0.82 -18.75 -29.79
CA ALA A 204 -0.70 -19.92 -30.65
C ALA A 204 -1.99 -20.76 -30.75
N SER A 205 -2.86 -20.71 -29.73
CA SER A 205 -4.17 -21.40 -29.71
C SER A 205 -5.36 -20.47 -29.99
N GLY A 206 -5.14 -19.16 -30.16
CA GLY A 206 -6.19 -18.16 -30.24
C GLY A 206 -7.00 -18.00 -28.94
N LYS A 207 -6.51 -18.51 -27.80
CA LYS A 207 -7.16 -18.34 -26.50
C LYS A 207 -6.90 -16.93 -25.97
N GLN A 208 -7.95 -16.29 -25.48
CA GLN A 208 -7.85 -14.98 -24.83
C GLN A 208 -6.96 -15.03 -23.58
N ALA A 209 -6.18 -13.96 -23.38
CA ALA A 209 -5.49 -13.71 -22.12
C ALA A 209 -6.50 -13.27 -21.04
N SER A 210 -6.24 -13.58 -19.78
CA SER A 210 -7.19 -13.33 -18.69
C SER A 210 -6.73 -12.19 -17.79
N LEU A 211 -7.58 -11.18 -17.60
CA LEU A 211 -7.46 -10.19 -16.51
C LEU A 211 -8.54 -10.45 -15.46
N ILE A 212 -8.14 -10.63 -14.20
CA ILE A 212 -9.04 -10.76 -13.06
C ILE A 212 -8.88 -9.51 -12.19
N THR A 213 -9.96 -8.77 -11.94
CA THR A 213 -9.96 -7.51 -11.18
C THR A 213 -11.18 -7.42 -10.24
N ASP A 214 -11.40 -6.27 -9.59
CA ASP A 214 -12.55 -6.00 -8.73
C ASP A 214 -13.54 -5.01 -9.39
N GLY A 215 -14.71 -4.85 -8.76
CA GLY A 215 -15.83 -4.06 -9.30
C GLY A 215 -15.55 -2.57 -9.53
N ARG A 216 -14.47 -2.00 -8.99
CA ARG A 216 -14.07 -0.60 -9.28
C ARG A 216 -13.58 -0.43 -10.73
N TYR A 217 -13.10 -1.51 -11.34
CA TYR A 217 -12.24 -1.45 -12.53
C TYR A 217 -12.79 -2.14 -13.78
N THR A 218 -13.90 -2.88 -13.70
CA THR A 218 -14.45 -3.60 -14.86
C THR A 218 -14.82 -2.68 -16.02
N VAL A 219 -15.50 -1.55 -15.74
CA VAL A 219 -15.85 -0.53 -16.75
C VAL A 219 -14.61 0.13 -17.38
N GLN A 220 -13.48 0.17 -16.67
CA GLN A 220 -12.20 0.64 -17.21
C GLN A 220 -11.54 -0.44 -18.08
N ALA A 221 -11.43 -1.67 -17.59
CA ALA A 221 -10.87 -2.81 -18.32
C ALA A 221 -11.59 -3.07 -19.65
N SER A 222 -12.93 -3.00 -19.68
CA SER A 222 -13.71 -3.13 -20.92
C SER A 222 -13.52 -2.01 -21.94
N LYS A 223 -12.88 -0.89 -21.57
CA LYS A 223 -12.50 0.23 -22.46
C LYS A 223 -11.03 0.21 -22.86
N GLU A 224 -10.14 -0.22 -21.95
CA GLU A 224 -8.69 -0.26 -22.17
C GLU A 224 -8.23 -1.53 -22.91
N LEU A 225 -8.95 -2.65 -22.77
CA LEU A 225 -8.57 -3.95 -23.33
C LEU A 225 -9.37 -4.32 -24.57
N ASP A 226 -8.66 -4.91 -25.54
CA ASP A 226 -9.24 -5.52 -26.73
C ASP A 226 -10.01 -6.80 -26.36
N GLN A 227 -11.35 -6.70 -26.35
CA GLN A 227 -12.26 -7.79 -25.99
C GLN A 227 -12.24 -8.99 -26.96
N SER A 228 -11.58 -8.87 -28.13
CA SER A 228 -11.31 -10.04 -28.98
C SER A 228 -10.14 -10.89 -28.45
N LYS A 229 -9.28 -10.31 -27.61
CA LYS A 229 -8.03 -10.93 -27.11
C LYS A 229 -7.96 -11.08 -25.59
N TRP A 230 -8.84 -10.39 -24.84
CA TRP A 230 -8.86 -10.38 -23.38
C TRP A 230 -10.21 -10.79 -22.80
N SER A 231 -10.20 -11.81 -21.93
CA SER A 231 -11.29 -12.13 -21.01
C SER A 231 -11.12 -11.33 -19.72
N VAL A 232 -12.16 -10.61 -19.29
CA VAL A 232 -12.16 -9.80 -18.06
C VAL A 232 -13.10 -10.40 -17.03
N PHE A 233 -12.58 -10.76 -15.86
CA PHE A 233 -13.31 -11.38 -14.77
C PHE A 233 -13.41 -10.46 -13.54
N GLN A 234 -14.58 -10.42 -12.91
CA GLN A 234 -14.85 -9.59 -11.74
C GLN A 234 -14.92 -10.42 -10.45
N THR A 235 -14.11 -10.04 -9.46
CA THR A 235 -14.16 -10.58 -8.10
C THR A 235 -15.03 -9.70 -7.18
N GLY A 236 -15.57 -10.29 -6.12
CA GLY A 236 -16.43 -9.60 -5.14
C GLY A 236 -17.13 -10.56 -4.18
N ALA A 237 -17.83 -10.02 -3.18
CA ALA A 237 -18.38 -10.80 -2.05
C ALA A 237 -19.48 -11.83 -2.42
N ARG A 238 -19.97 -11.84 -3.67
CA ARG A 238 -20.92 -12.82 -4.21
C ARG A 238 -20.50 -13.35 -5.59
N LEU A 239 -19.23 -13.19 -5.94
CA LEU A 239 -18.64 -13.61 -7.23
C LEU A 239 -17.51 -14.63 -6.96
N PRO A 240 -17.08 -15.42 -7.96
CA PRO A 240 -15.94 -16.31 -7.81
C PRO A 240 -14.68 -15.57 -7.36
N THR A 241 -13.88 -16.24 -6.53
CA THR A 241 -12.59 -15.74 -6.07
C THR A 241 -11.53 -15.78 -7.17
N LEU A 242 -10.45 -15.01 -6.99
CA LEU A 242 -9.26 -15.03 -7.86
C LEU A 242 -8.81 -16.45 -8.23
N SER A 243 -8.68 -17.32 -7.23
CA SER A 243 -8.25 -18.70 -7.42
C SER A 243 -9.27 -19.58 -8.15
N GLN A 244 -10.57 -19.29 -8.06
CA GLN A 244 -11.60 -20.03 -8.80
C GLN A 244 -11.60 -19.67 -10.29
N TYR A 245 -11.43 -18.39 -10.62
CA TYR A 245 -11.22 -17.98 -12.02
C TYR A 245 -9.90 -18.54 -12.58
N MET A 246 -8.83 -18.54 -11.78
CA MET A 246 -7.57 -19.19 -12.19
C MET A 246 -7.73 -20.70 -12.44
N LEU A 247 -8.43 -21.44 -11.57
CA LEU A 247 -8.73 -22.87 -11.80
C LEU A 247 -9.54 -23.10 -13.07
N GLN A 248 -10.57 -22.28 -13.32
CA GLN A 248 -11.37 -22.35 -14.55
C GLN A 248 -10.51 -22.12 -15.81
N GLU A 249 -9.61 -21.13 -15.77
CA GLU A 249 -8.76 -20.77 -16.90
C GLU A 249 -7.57 -21.72 -17.12
N LEU A 250 -7.07 -22.33 -16.04
CA LEU A 250 -6.07 -23.40 -16.09
C LEU A 250 -6.69 -24.73 -16.57
N GLY A 251 -7.95 -25.02 -16.22
CA GLY A 251 -8.66 -26.22 -16.65
C GLY A 251 -8.08 -27.52 -16.09
N ASP A 252 -8.32 -28.65 -16.75
CA ASP A 252 -7.87 -29.95 -16.27
C ASP A 252 -6.36 -30.21 -16.45
N GLY A 253 -5.85 -31.13 -15.63
CA GLY A 253 -4.45 -31.58 -15.63
C GLY A 253 -3.53 -30.76 -14.71
N SER A 254 -2.37 -31.32 -14.37
CA SER A 254 -1.33 -30.57 -13.65
C SER A 254 -0.56 -29.68 -14.63
N LYS A 255 -0.37 -28.41 -14.26
CA LYS A 255 0.31 -27.38 -15.05
C LYS A 255 1.36 -26.69 -14.20
N ARG A 256 2.48 -26.28 -14.79
CA ARG A 256 3.52 -25.48 -14.13
C ARG A 256 3.18 -24.01 -14.26
N VAL A 257 2.71 -23.41 -13.16
CA VAL A 257 2.23 -22.03 -13.10
C VAL A 257 3.32 -21.16 -12.48
N GLY A 258 3.98 -20.36 -13.32
CA GLY A 258 4.98 -19.40 -12.90
C GLY A 258 4.39 -18.23 -12.13
N ILE A 259 5.14 -17.72 -11.15
CA ILE A 259 4.91 -16.41 -10.54
C ILE A 259 6.24 -15.82 -10.07
N ASP A 260 6.41 -14.52 -10.25
CA ASP A 260 7.59 -13.77 -9.83
C ASP A 260 7.69 -13.76 -8.29
N ALA A 261 8.76 -14.37 -7.79
CA ALA A 261 9.00 -14.55 -6.36
C ALA A 261 9.17 -13.21 -5.63
N SER A 262 9.57 -12.14 -6.32
CA SER A 262 9.75 -10.82 -5.72
C SER A 262 8.43 -10.10 -5.48
N THR A 263 7.45 -10.22 -6.38
CA THR A 263 6.19 -9.45 -6.33
C THR A 263 5.07 -10.11 -5.52
N VAL A 264 5.17 -11.41 -5.23
CA VAL A 264 4.19 -12.16 -4.42
C VAL A 264 4.61 -12.28 -2.96
N SER A 265 3.71 -11.94 -2.02
CA SER A 265 3.96 -12.13 -0.59
C SER A 265 3.81 -13.59 -0.15
N VAL A 266 4.46 -13.98 0.95
CA VAL A 266 4.44 -15.35 1.49
C VAL A 266 3.01 -15.85 1.77
N ALA A 267 2.12 -14.99 2.26
CA ALA A 267 0.71 -15.31 2.50
C ALA A 267 -0.05 -15.59 1.19
N THR A 268 0.14 -14.73 0.18
CA THR A 268 -0.50 -14.87 -1.13
C THR A 268 0.02 -16.12 -1.86
N TRP A 269 1.34 -16.36 -1.86
CA TRP A 269 1.94 -17.57 -2.41
C TRP A 269 1.32 -18.83 -1.80
N ARG A 270 1.27 -18.94 -0.46
CA ARG A 270 0.73 -20.13 0.23
C ARG A 270 -0.77 -20.30 -0.02
N SER A 271 -1.52 -19.20 -0.13
CA SER A 271 -2.95 -19.22 -0.48
C SER A 271 -3.16 -19.79 -1.89
N LEU A 272 -2.44 -19.28 -2.89
CA LEU A 272 -2.49 -19.77 -4.27
C LEU A 272 -1.97 -21.21 -4.38
N GLN A 273 -0.88 -21.57 -3.72
CA GLN A 273 -0.32 -22.94 -3.71
C GLN A 273 -1.27 -23.97 -3.08
N LYS A 274 -2.12 -23.55 -2.13
CA LYS A 274 -3.19 -24.39 -1.61
C LYS A 274 -4.39 -24.47 -2.56
N ALA A 275 -4.78 -23.34 -3.14
CA ALA A 275 -6.02 -23.22 -3.92
C ALA A 275 -5.90 -23.75 -5.36
N LEU A 276 -4.74 -23.62 -6.01
CA LEU A 276 -4.53 -24.00 -7.41
C LEU A 276 -4.07 -25.47 -7.60
N LYS A 277 -4.36 -26.36 -6.66
CA LYS A 277 -4.12 -27.81 -6.85
C LYS A 277 -5.15 -28.36 -7.86
N PRO A 278 -4.75 -29.20 -8.83
CA PRO A 278 -3.52 -30.01 -8.88
C PRO A 278 -2.34 -29.38 -9.63
N HIS A 279 -2.39 -28.09 -9.97
CA HIS A 279 -1.28 -27.39 -10.64
C HIS A 279 -0.12 -27.11 -9.66
N VAL A 280 1.07 -26.86 -10.21
CA VAL A 280 2.33 -26.67 -9.48
C VAL A 280 2.78 -25.21 -9.62
N LEU A 281 2.66 -24.44 -8.55
CA LEU A 281 3.28 -23.11 -8.49
C LEU A 281 4.80 -23.23 -8.56
N THR A 282 5.41 -22.43 -9.44
CA THR A 282 6.85 -22.38 -9.68
C THR A 282 7.33 -20.94 -9.51
N ALA A 283 8.31 -20.74 -8.64
CA ALA A 283 8.89 -19.42 -8.38
C ALA A 283 9.86 -19.05 -9.51
N THR A 284 9.70 -17.88 -10.13
CA THR A 284 10.65 -17.38 -11.13
C THR A 284 11.60 -16.37 -10.48
N ALA A 285 12.89 -16.69 -10.44
CA ALA A 285 13.92 -15.86 -9.81
C ALA A 285 14.20 -14.54 -10.58
N ALA A 286 13.96 -14.54 -11.89
CA ALA A 286 13.83 -13.35 -12.71
C ALA A 286 12.40 -13.30 -13.28
N CYS A 287 11.83 -12.12 -13.44
CA CYS A 287 10.45 -11.94 -13.89
C CYS A 287 10.38 -11.95 -15.44
N PRO A 288 9.66 -12.90 -16.08
CA PRO A 288 9.61 -13.01 -17.54
C PRO A 288 9.16 -11.73 -18.25
N VAL A 289 8.19 -11.02 -17.65
CA VAL A 289 7.67 -9.74 -18.19
C VAL A 289 8.72 -8.63 -18.10
N GLN A 290 9.54 -8.61 -17.04
CA GLN A 290 10.57 -7.59 -16.85
C GLN A 290 11.75 -7.78 -17.82
N ALA A 291 12.19 -9.03 -18.05
CA ALA A 291 13.23 -9.34 -19.03
C ALA A 291 12.83 -8.87 -20.44
N VAL A 292 11.58 -9.13 -20.84
CA VAL A 292 11.00 -8.67 -22.11
C VAL A 292 10.88 -7.14 -22.19
N TRP A 293 10.67 -6.46 -21.07
CA TRP A 293 10.60 -5.00 -21.00
C TRP A 293 11.98 -4.34 -21.00
N GLU A 294 13.01 -5.01 -20.48
CA GLU A 294 14.38 -4.50 -20.46
C GLU A 294 14.97 -4.40 -21.88
N GLU A 295 14.57 -5.28 -22.80
CA GLU A 295 14.80 -5.13 -24.26
C GLU A 295 14.12 -3.88 -24.86
N GLU A 296 12.96 -3.48 -24.32
CA GLU A 296 12.17 -2.32 -24.76
C GLU A 296 12.49 -1.03 -23.98
N GLY A 297 13.56 -1.02 -23.18
CA GLY A 297 14.01 0.16 -22.45
C GLY A 297 13.24 0.45 -21.16
N ARG A 298 12.91 -0.59 -20.38
CA ARG A 298 12.34 -0.47 -19.02
C ARG A 298 13.07 0.57 -18.17
N ASP A 299 12.30 1.45 -17.53
CA ASP A 299 12.81 2.50 -16.63
C ASP A 299 13.76 1.97 -15.55
N SER A 300 14.89 2.66 -15.37
CA SER A 300 15.84 2.42 -14.27
C SER A 300 15.17 2.59 -12.89
N MET A 301 15.74 1.97 -11.85
CA MET A 301 15.28 2.20 -10.46
C MET A 301 15.20 3.70 -10.15
N PRO A 302 14.07 4.20 -9.60
CA PRO A 302 13.88 5.63 -9.29
C PRO A 302 15.02 6.17 -8.41
N THR A 303 15.49 7.38 -8.69
CA THR A 303 16.66 8.02 -8.04
C THR A 303 16.27 9.15 -7.08
N GLY A 304 15.05 9.11 -6.51
CA GLY A 304 14.53 10.12 -5.61
C GLY A 304 15.35 10.24 -4.33
N LYS A 305 15.99 11.40 -4.12
CA LYS A 305 16.82 11.63 -2.94
C LYS A 305 15.98 11.68 -1.68
N ILE A 306 16.34 10.87 -0.68
CA ILE A 306 15.64 10.89 0.61
C ILE A 306 15.76 12.26 1.27
N VAL A 307 14.80 12.61 2.12
CA VAL A 307 14.87 13.73 3.07
C VAL A 307 14.71 13.18 4.49
N GLU A 308 15.36 13.82 5.44
CA GLU A 308 15.07 13.66 6.86
C GLU A 308 13.66 14.20 7.15
N HIS A 309 12.90 13.45 7.94
CA HIS A 309 11.61 13.85 8.49
C HIS A 309 11.84 14.39 9.91
N PRO A 310 11.77 15.71 10.13
CA PRO A 310 12.25 16.33 11.38
C PRO A 310 11.53 15.83 12.64
N ILE A 311 12.24 15.89 13.77
CA ILE A 311 11.73 15.38 15.06
C ILE A 311 10.49 16.12 15.55
N GLU A 312 10.33 17.39 15.20
CA GLU A 312 9.13 18.19 15.49
C GLU A 312 7.86 17.73 14.76
N PHE A 313 7.99 16.88 13.73
CA PHE A 313 6.86 16.21 13.06
C PHE A 313 6.79 14.73 13.43
N ALA A 314 7.94 14.06 13.57
CA ALA A 314 8.02 12.64 13.89
C ALA A 314 7.63 12.31 15.35
N GLY A 315 7.89 13.24 16.30
CA GLY A 315 7.63 13.11 17.73
C GLY A 315 8.48 12.09 18.50
N VAL A 316 9.08 11.11 17.82
CA VAL A 316 9.89 10.02 18.40
C VAL A 316 11.15 9.80 17.56
N SER A 317 12.31 9.63 18.21
CA SER A 317 13.59 9.47 17.52
C SER A 317 13.75 8.10 16.86
N VAL A 318 14.67 7.99 15.91
CA VAL A 318 15.04 6.73 15.25
C VAL A 318 15.59 5.72 16.27
N SER A 319 16.40 6.18 17.21
CA SER A 319 16.95 5.37 18.31
C SER A 319 15.85 4.77 19.20
N ASP A 320 14.83 5.54 19.56
CA ASP A 320 13.73 5.06 20.42
C ASP A 320 12.83 4.05 19.67
N LYS A 321 12.57 4.31 18.38
CA LYS A 321 11.84 3.38 17.50
C LYS A 321 12.59 2.05 17.35
N LEU A 322 13.90 2.09 17.11
CA LEU A 322 14.74 0.89 17.04
C LEU A 322 14.82 0.15 18.39
N ALA A 323 14.90 0.86 19.52
CA ALA A 323 14.89 0.25 20.86
C ALA A 323 13.56 -0.48 21.14
N SER A 324 12.42 0.18 20.89
CA SER A 324 11.08 -0.41 21.06
C SER A 324 10.85 -1.63 20.14
N LEU A 325 11.33 -1.55 18.90
CA LEU A 325 11.32 -2.67 17.96
C LEU A 325 12.15 -3.85 18.48
N ARG A 326 13.37 -3.62 18.97
CA ARG A 326 14.25 -4.67 19.52
C ARG A 326 13.66 -5.36 20.75
N GLU A 327 12.98 -4.63 21.63
CA GLU A 327 12.22 -5.24 22.74
C GLU A 327 11.06 -6.12 22.26
N THR A 328 10.47 -5.80 21.10
CA THR A 328 9.48 -6.66 20.45
C THR A 328 10.12 -7.92 19.88
N LEU A 329 11.28 -7.84 19.23
CA LEU A 329 12.00 -9.02 18.71
C LEU A 329 12.44 -9.98 19.83
N LYS A 330 12.93 -9.45 20.95
CA LYS A 330 13.24 -10.24 22.16
C LYS A 330 12.03 -11.03 22.65
N LYS A 331 10.85 -10.39 22.71
CA LYS A 331 9.58 -11.05 23.11
C LYS A 331 9.16 -12.14 22.13
N GLN A 332 9.33 -11.91 20.82
CA GLN A 332 9.06 -12.90 19.77
C GLN A 332 10.15 -13.98 19.63
N LYS A 333 11.23 -13.92 20.43
CA LYS A 333 12.39 -14.82 20.36
C LYS A 333 13.05 -14.86 18.98
N ALA A 334 13.09 -13.69 18.32
CA ALA A 334 13.77 -13.44 17.05
C ALA A 334 15.03 -12.59 17.29
N SER A 335 16.02 -12.70 16.41
CA SER A 335 17.27 -11.92 16.46
C SER A 335 17.44 -10.93 15.29
N ALA A 336 16.60 -11.05 14.26
CA ALA A 336 16.52 -10.14 13.13
C ALA A 336 15.05 -9.90 12.73
N TYR A 337 14.76 -8.80 12.04
CA TYR A 337 13.47 -8.52 11.42
C TYR A 337 13.67 -7.93 10.03
N VAL A 338 12.99 -8.49 9.03
CA VAL A 338 12.89 -7.88 7.70
C VAL A 338 11.74 -6.87 7.68
N VAL A 339 12.05 -5.63 7.28
CA VAL A 339 11.05 -4.61 6.94
C VAL A 339 11.08 -4.43 5.42
N SER A 340 9.97 -4.72 4.76
CA SER A 340 9.82 -4.57 3.30
C SER A 340 8.82 -3.46 2.92
N SER A 341 7.80 -3.18 3.74
CA SER A 341 6.85 -2.09 3.48
C SER A 341 7.56 -0.73 3.52
N LEU A 342 7.55 0.01 2.40
CA LEU A 342 8.28 1.28 2.27
C LEU A 342 7.84 2.35 3.28
N ASP A 343 6.57 2.34 3.68
CA ASP A 343 5.99 3.26 4.65
C ASP A 343 6.39 2.94 6.11
N GLU A 344 6.69 1.68 6.40
CA GLU A 344 7.27 1.25 7.68
C GLU A 344 8.75 1.64 7.77
N ILE A 345 9.53 1.47 6.69
CA ILE A 345 10.93 1.89 6.60
C ILE A 345 11.05 3.42 6.75
N ALA A 346 10.21 4.17 6.02
CA ALA A 346 10.14 5.63 6.08
C ALA A 346 9.80 6.15 7.49
N TRP A 347 8.90 5.47 8.21
CA TRP A 347 8.56 5.84 9.59
C TRP A 347 9.63 5.40 10.61
N LEU A 348 10.24 4.23 10.44
CA LEU A 348 11.25 3.69 11.35
C LEU A 348 12.49 4.58 11.42
N PHE A 349 13.02 4.98 10.25
CA PHE A 349 14.24 5.77 10.13
C PHE A 349 14.01 7.28 10.03
N ASN A 350 12.78 7.77 10.23
CA ASN A 350 12.40 9.18 10.05
C ASN A 350 12.91 9.76 8.71
N ILE A 351 12.63 9.07 7.61
CA ILE A 351 12.96 9.52 6.25
C ILE A 351 11.72 9.59 5.37
N ARG A 352 11.75 10.40 4.31
CA ARG A 352 10.78 10.40 3.21
C ARG A 352 11.50 10.38 1.88
N GLY A 353 10.84 9.89 0.83
CA GLY A 353 11.35 9.88 -0.55
C GLY A 353 10.30 10.36 -1.55
N THR A 354 10.57 10.15 -2.83
CA THR A 354 9.69 10.49 -3.96
C THR A 354 9.74 9.44 -5.06
N ASP A 355 10.06 8.18 -4.72
CA ASP A 355 10.27 7.11 -5.72
C ASP A 355 8.96 6.50 -6.22
N VAL A 356 7.94 6.50 -5.36
CA VAL A 356 6.58 6.05 -5.68
C VAL A 356 5.71 7.29 -5.87
N PRO A 357 4.92 7.41 -6.96
CA PRO A 357 3.98 8.51 -7.13
C PRO A 357 3.03 8.64 -5.93
N TYR A 358 2.81 9.88 -5.47
CA TYR A 358 1.93 10.27 -4.36
C TYR A 358 2.31 9.76 -2.95
N ASN A 359 3.06 8.65 -2.85
CA ASN A 359 3.54 8.08 -1.59
C ASN A 359 4.96 8.60 -1.26
N PRO A 360 5.16 9.33 -0.15
CA PRO A 360 6.43 10.02 0.15
C PRO A 360 7.51 9.07 0.71
N VAL A 361 7.83 8.01 -0.04
CA VAL A 361 8.71 6.90 0.34
C VAL A 361 9.85 6.71 -0.68
N ALA A 362 10.86 5.91 -0.31
CA ALA A 362 11.98 5.58 -1.18
C ALA A 362 12.14 4.06 -1.30
N MET A 363 12.36 3.56 -2.52
CA MET A 363 12.58 2.13 -2.81
C MET A 363 13.78 1.63 -2.02
N SER A 364 13.50 0.77 -1.04
CA SER A 364 14.47 0.27 -0.07
C SER A 364 13.95 -0.94 0.70
N HIS A 365 14.84 -1.79 1.20
CA HIS A 365 14.54 -2.79 2.23
C HIS A 365 15.30 -2.45 3.52
N ALA A 366 14.90 -3.03 4.65
CA ALA A 366 15.67 -2.91 5.89
C ALA A 366 15.74 -4.23 6.68
N ILE A 367 16.84 -4.41 7.40
CA ILE A 367 17.01 -5.47 8.40
C ILE A 367 17.36 -4.82 9.73
N VAL A 368 16.64 -5.15 10.79
CA VAL A 368 16.96 -4.72 12.16
C VAL A 368 17.34 -5.93 12.99
N THR A 369 18.54 -5.93 13.55
CA THR A 369 19.00 -6.93 14.51
C THR A 369 18.90 -6.37 15.94
N LEU A 370 19.24 -7.19 16.94
CA LEU A 370 19.21 -6.79 18.36
C LEU A 370 20.19 -5.66 18.72
N ASP A 371 21.20 -5.42 17.87
CA ASP A 371 22.33 -4.50 18.05
C ASP A 371 22.48 -3.48 16.90
N SER A 372 22.32 -3.93 15.66
CA SER A 372 22.54 -3.17 14.41
C SER A 372 21.24 -2.87 13.64
N ALA A 373 21.31 -1.99 12.65
CA ALA A 373 20.23 -1.70 11.72
C ALA A 373 20.81 -1.42 10.32
N PHE A 374 20.23 -2.05 9.31
CA PHE A 374 20.70 -2.03 7.93
C PHE A 374 19.61 -1.48 7.02
N LEU A 375 19.98 -0.56 6.12
CA LEU A 375 19.10 0.01 5.09
C LEU A 375 19.69 -0.27 3.70
N PHE A 376 18.95 -1.00 2.88
CA PHE A 376 19.32 -1.42 1.53
C PHE A 376 18.70 -0.45 0.53
N ILE A 377 19.51 0.44 -0.05
CA ILE A 377 19.06 1.59 -0.85
C ILE A 377 20.19 2.04 -1.79
N GLN A 378 19.85 2.59 -2.95
CA GLN A 378 20.80 3.24 -3.85
C GLN A 378 21.61 4.34 -3.13
N GLU A 379 22.93 4.30 -3.22
CA GLU A 379 23.82 5.19 -2.46
C GLU A 379 23.60 6.68 -2.81
N GLU A 380 23.29 6.98 -4.07
CA GLU A 380 23.10 8.34 -4.61
C GLU A 380 21.91 9.09 -4.00
N LYS A 381 20.96 8.34 -3.40
CA LYS A 381 19.82 8.90 -2.67
C LYS A 381 20.20 9.41 -1.29
N THR A 382 21.24 8.84 -0.69
CA THR A 382 21.47 8.84 0.76
C THR A 382 22.02 10.18 1.28
N ARG A 383 21.97 10.35 2.61
CA ARG A 383 22.47 11.55 3.29
C ARG A 383 23.19 11.19 4.58
N GLU A 384 23.99 12.15 5.02
CA GLU A 384 24.76 12.11 6.27
C GLU A 384 23.91 11.84 7.53
N HIS A 385 22.61 12.16 7.53
CA HIS A 385 21.70 11.84 8.64
C HIS A 385 21.74 10.35 9.03
N LEU A 386 21.68 9.43 8.05
CA LEU A 386 21.65 7.99 8.33
C LEU A 386 22.91 7.52 9.07
N LYS A 387 24.06 8.11 8.72
CA LYS A 387 25.36 7.84 9.35
C LYS A 387 25.40 8.34 10.80
N ARG A 388 24.74 9.46 11.12
CA ARG A 388 24.60 9.98 12.50
C ARG A 388 23.72 9.09 13.38
N SER A 389 22.71 8.45 12.78
CA SER A 389 21.77 7.54 13.46
C SER A 389 22.30 6.09 13.61
N GLY A 390 23.56 5.82 13.24
CA GLY A 390 24.18 4.49 13.36
C GLY A 390 23.62 3.44 12.39
N ILE A 391 22.95 3.87 11.31
CA ILE A 391 22.35 2.96 10.31
C ILE A 391 23.42 2.57 9.29
N VAL A 392 23.62 1.27 9.11
CA VAL A 392 24.50 0.73 8.06
C VAL A 392 23.76 0.78 6.73
N VAL A 393 24.24 1.61 5.80
CA VAL A 393 23.73 1.66 4.43
C VAL A 393 24.41 0.59 3.60
N LYS A 394 23.62 -0.15 2.81
CA LYS A 394 24.07 -1.15 1.83
C LYS A 394 23.33 -0.94 0.50
N ASP A 395 23.87 -1.45 -0.60
CA ASP A 395 23.20 -1.39 -1.90
C ASP A 395 21.84 -2.12 -1.88
N TYR A 396 20.88 -1.63 -2.67
CA TYR A 396 19.55 -2.21 -2.79
C TYR A 396 19.56 -3.68 -3.23
N GLY A 397 20.39 -4.05 -4.21
CA GLY A 397 20.51 -5.42 -4.73
C GLY A 397 21.16 -6.40 -3.75
N SER A 398 21.94 -5.91 -2.78
CA SER A 398 22.60 -6.75 -1.76
C SER A 398 21.65 -7.32 -0.70
N PHE A 399 20.38 -6.91 -0.68
CA PHE A 399 19.39 -7.32 0.33
C PHE A 399 19.18 -8.84 0.43
N LEU A 400 18.87 -9.52 -0.68
CA LEU A 400 18.59 -10.97 -0.66
C LEU A 400 19.84 -11.82 -0.32
N PRO A 401 21.05 -11.51 -0.85
CA PRO A 401 22.29 -12.12 -0.38
C PRO A 401 22.54 -11.95 1.13
N GLU A 402 22.28 -10.76 1.69
CA GLU A 402 22.46 -10.52 3.12
C GLU A 402 21.49 -11.34 3.99
N VAL A 403 20.21 -11.43 3.58
CA VAL A 403 19.20 -12.25 4.29
C VAL A 403 19.64 -13.72 4.34
N GLU A 404 20.18 -14.23 3.24
CA GLU A 404 20.72 -15.60 3.15
C GLU A 404 21.98 -15.79 4.01
N GLU A 405 22.92 -14.84 3.99
CA GLU A 405 24.14 -14.88 4.82
C GLU A 405 23.82 -14.81 6.32
N MET A 406 22.91 -13.90 6.73
CA MET A 406 22.45 -13.82 8.11
C MET A 406 21.68 -15.08 8.56
N SER A 407 20.88 -15.68 7.68
CA SER A 407 20.21 -16.97 7.97
C SER A 407 21.24 -18.08 8.20
N ARG A 408 22.29 -18.13 7.34
CA ARG A 408 23.43 -19.05 7.44
C ARG A 408 24.29 -18.83 8.68
N ALA A 409 24.44 -17.59 9.12
CA ALA A 409 25.04 -17.24 10.41
C ALA A 409 24.14 -17.61 11.61
N GLY A 410 22.94 -18.12 11.36
CA GLY A 410 21.98 -18.55 12.37
C GLY A 410 21.30 -17.39 13.08
N LEU A 411 20.97 -16.29 12.38
CA LEU A 411 20.02 -15.31 12.87
C LEU A 411 18.60 -15.83 12.64
N LYS A 412 17.75 -15.73 13.67
CA LYS A 412 16.34 -16.13 13.57
C LYS A 412 15.50 -14.93 13.16
N PHE A 413 15.01 -14.91 11.93
CA PHE A 413 14.21 -13.81 11.40
C PHE A 413 12.78 -13.81 11.94
N PHE A 414 12.28 -12.66 12.34
CA PHE A 414 10.85 -12.34 12.34
C PHE A 414 10.46 -11.86 10.92
N ILE A 415 9.28 -12.25 10.44
CA ILE A 415 8.69 -11.78 9.17
C ILE A 415 7.17 -11.58 9.31
N ASP A 416 6.63 -10.63 8.55
CA ASP A 416 5.19 -10.52 8.30
C ASP A 416 4.86 -11.21 6.96
N PRO A 417 4.17 -12.37 6.95
CA PRO A 417 3.88 -13.09 5.71
C PRO A 417 3.03 -12.31 4.70
N ALA A 418 2.31 -11.27 5.11
CA ALA A 418 1.53 -10.42 4.22
C ALA A 418 2.36 -9.32 3.54
N ARG A 419 3.55 -8.98 4.09
CA ARG A 419 4.43 -7.87 3.65
C ARG A 419 5.81 -8.28 3.17
N VAL A 420 6.17 -9.56 3.31
CA VAL A 420 7.46 -10.11 2.91
C VAL A 420 7.27 -10.98 1.67
N SER A 421 8.10 -10.74 0.65
CA SER A 421 8.08 -11.45 -0.63
C SER A 421 8.54 -12.90 -0.52
N TRP A 422 8.08 -13.76 -1.43
CA TRP A 422 8.48 -15.16 -1.50
C TRP A 422 9.99 -15.32 -1.76
N ALA A 423 10.60 -14.46 -2.58
CA ALA A 423 12.05 -14.41 -2.78
C ALA A 423 12.84 -14.19 -1.48
N THR A 424 12.29 -13.40 -0.54
CA THR A 424 12.89 -13.22 0.79
C THR A 424 12.76 -14.47 1.64
N MET A 425 11.61 -15.17 1.57
CA MET A 425 11.41 -16.46 2.23
C MET A 425 12.40 -17.52 1.70
N GLU A 426 12.61 -17.57 0.38
CA GLU A 426 13.58 -18.47 -0.24
C GLU A 426 15.03 -18.12 0.13
N ALA A 427 15.36 -16.83 0.31
CA ALA A 427 16.66 -16.42 0.86
C ALA A 427 16.87 -16.89 2.31
N ILE A 428 15.85 -16.75 3.17
CA ILE A 428 15.89 -17.29 4.54
C ILE A 428 16.07 -18.81 4.51
N GLN A 429 15.28 -19.52 3.70
CA GLN A 429 15.30 -20.99 3.60
C GLN A 429 16.63 -21.54 3.05
N ARG A 430 17.25 -20.89 2.06
CA ARG A 430 18.54 -21.33 1.49
C ARG A 430 19.74 -21.15 2.44
N GLY A 431 19.59 -20.36 3.50
CA GLY A 431 20.56 -20.27 4.59
C GLY A 431 20.21 -21.08 5.85
N ASP A 432 19.05 -21.75 5.90
CA ASP A 432 18.40 -22.09 7.17
C ASP A 432 19.23 -22.95 8.15
N ALA A 433 19.66 -22.31 9.25
CA ALA A 433 20.27 -22.96 10.41
C ALA A 433 19.40 -22.93 11.69
N LYS A 434 18.31 -22.14 11.76
CA LYS A 434 17.49 -21.90 12.99
C LYS A 434 16.01 -21.52 12.74
N GLY A 435 15.57 -21.47 11.50
CA GLY A 435 14.24 -21.07 11.05
C GLY A 435 13.90 -19.60 11.29
N HIS A 436 12.60 -19.30 11.18
CA HIS A 436 12.04 -17.97 11.33
C HIS A 436 10.88 -17.95 12.36
N VAL A 437 10.23 -16.80 12.50
CA VAL A 437 9.02 -16.56 13.28
C VAL A 437 8.08 -15.70 12.45
N GLU A 438 6.82 -16.06 12.36
CA GLU A 438 5.80 -15.33 11.59
C GLU A 438 4.86 -14.57 12.52
N GLY A 439 4.50 -13.34 12.14
CA GLY A 439 3.49 -12.54 12.84
C GLY A 439 3.29 -11.19 12.17
N SER A 440 2.20 -10.49 12.52
CA SER A 440 1.93 -9.15 11.98
C SER A 440 3.05 -8.15 12.31
N SER A 441 3.30 -7.20 11.41
CA SER A 441 4.37 -6.22 11.52
C SER A 441 4.48 -5.56 12.90
N ALA A 442 5.70 -5.55 13.43
CA ALA A 442 6.06 -4.90 14.68
C ALA A 442 6.08 -3.36 14.59
N ILE A 443 5.96 -2.79 13.38
CA ILE A 443 5.97 -1.35 13.10
C ILE A 443 4.57 -0.82 12.75
N ALA A 444 3.73 -1.63 12.10
CA ALA A 444 2.42 -1.23 11.63
C ALA A 444 1.49 -0.70 12.75
N LEU A 445 1.42 -1.38 13.90
CA LEU A 445 0.58 -0.95 15.02
C LEU A 445 1.12 0.31 15.74
N PRO A 446 2.44 0.42 16.08
CA PRO A 446 3.02 1.68 16.55
C PRO A 446 2.78 2.87 15.61
N LYS A 447 2.89 2.68 14.28
CA LYS A 447 2.61 3.72 13.26
C LYS A 447 1.11 4.01 13.08
N ALA A 448 0.23 3.09 13.47
CA ALA A 448 -1.21 3.31 13.42
C ALA A 448 -1.65 4.35 14.48
N VAL A 449 -1.09 4.27 15.69
CA VAL A 449 -1.43 5.14 16.84
C VAL A 449 -0.51 6.37 16.87
N LYS A 450 -1.00 7.50 16.34
CA LYS A 450 -0.21 8.74 16.19
C LYS A 450 0.14 9.34 17.55
N ASN A 451 1.36 9.83 17.70
CA ASN A 451 1.77 10.63 18.85
C ASN A 451 1.29 12.10 18.72
N GLU A 452 1.52 12.94 19.75
CA GLU A 452 0.99 14.31 19.74
C GLU A 452 1.61 15.23 18.67
N ALA A 453 2.87 15.02 18.28
CA ALA A 453 3.48 15.77 17.17
C ALA A 453 2.86 15.35 15.82
N GLU A 454 2.71 14.05 15.58
CA GLU A 454 2.02 13.51 14.40
C GLU A 454 0.56 13.99 14.34
N LYS A 455 -0.17 14.01 15.47
CA LYS A 455 -1.54 14.56 15.56
C LYS A 455 -1.59 16.07 15.28
N ALA A 456 -0.65 16.85 15.82
CA ALA A 456 -0.60 18.29 15.60
C ALA A 456 -0.28 18.62 14.14
N GLY A 457 0.68 17.91 13.54
CA GLY A 457 1.00 18.01 12.12
C GLY A 457 -0.20 17.68 11.23
N MET A 458 -0.89 16.57 11.48
CA MET A 458 -2.11 16.19 10.77
C MET A 458 -3.21 17.26 10.87
N LYS A 459 -3.46 17.84 12.05
CA LYS A 459 -4.42 18.95 12.23
C LYS A 459 -4.03 20.19 11.42
N ASN A 460 -2.75 20.56 11.45
CA ASN A 460 -2.23 21.71 10.70
C ASN A 460 -2.29 21.50 9.18
N ALA A 461 -2.08 20.26 8.71
CA ALA A 461 -2.22 19.88 7.31
C ALA A 461 -3.68 20.01 6.85
N HIS A 462 -4.63 19.45 7.60
CA HIS A 462 -6.06 19.55 7.28
C HIS A 462 -6.60 20.99 7.34
N LEU A 463 -6.06 21.85 8.21
CA LEU A 463 -6.41 23.28 8.25
C LEU A 463 -5.95 24.00 6.98
N ARG A 464 -4.70 23.78 6.53
CA ARG A 464 -4.16 24.37 5.30
C ARG A 464 -4.88 23.84 4.04
N ASP A 465 -5.14 22.55 4.00
CA ASP A 465 -5.88 21.92 2.89
C ASP A 465 -7.33 22.40 2.84
N GLY A 466 -7.97 22.59 4.00
CA GLY A 466 -9.31 23.18 4.11
C GLY A 466 -9.38 24.62 3.54
N VAL A 467 -8.33 25.43 3.73
CA VAL A 467 -8.23 26.76 3.10
C VAL A 467 -8.07 26.65 1.58
N ALA A 468 -7.26 25.72 1.08
CA ALA A 468 -7.13 25.47 -0.36
C ALA A 468 -8.45 25.01 -0.99
N MET A 469 -9.15 24.06 -0.36
CA MET A 469 -10.41 23.51 -0.87
C MET A 469 -11.57 24.50 -0.77
N ALA A 470 -11.63 25.34 0.27
CA ALA A 470 -12.61 26.43 0.35
C ALA A 470 -12.41 27.47 -0.78
N ARG A 471 -11.16 27.83 -1.10
CA ARG A 471 -10.83 28.66 -2.27
C ARG A 471 -11.21 27.98 -3.59
N PHE A 472 -10.97 26.68 -3.69
CA PHE A 472 -11.26 25.90 -4.90
C PHE A 472 -12.75 25.85 -5.20
N PHE A 473 -13.58 25.47 -4.22
CA PHE A 473 -15.03 25.39 -4.43
C PHE A 473 -15.66 26.76 -4.69
N SER A 474 -15.24 27.81 -3.98
CA SER A 474 -15.70 29.19 -4.26
C SER A 474 -15.27 29.70 -5.65
N TRP A 475 -14.09 29.31 -6.15
CA TRP A 475 -13.68 29.58 -7.53
C TRP A 475 -14.50 28.77 -8.54
N LEU A 476 -14.83 27.52 -8.21
CA LEU A 476 -15.50 26.57 -9.09
C LEU A 476 -16.97 26.95 -9.30
N GLU A 477 -17.72 27.16 -8.21
CA GLU A 477 -19.11 27.64 -8.19
C GLU A 477 -19.24 28.88 -9.09
N LYS A 478 -18.47 29.94 -8.76
CA LYS A 478 -18.44 31.18 -9.54
C LYS A 478 -18.06 30.98 -11.01
N SER A 479 -17.19 30.02 -11.32
CA SER A 479 -16.77 29.78 -12.72
C SER A 479 -17.81 29.02 -13.54
N VAL A 480 -18.62 28.17 -12.90
CA VAL A 480 -19.79 27.55 -13.53
C VAL A 480 -20.93 28.57 -13.69
N GLU A 481 -21.15 29.44 -12.70
CA GLU A 481 -22.10 30.57 -12.79
C GLU A 481 -21.74 31.56 -13.91
N GLU A 482 -20.46 31.91 -14.05
CA GLU A 482 -19.93 32.76 -15.13
C GLU A 482 -19.89 32.05 -16.50
N GLY A 483 -20.37 30.79 -16.60
CA GLY A 483 -20.48 30.05 -17.86
C GLY A 483 -19.13 29.71 -18.51
N LYS A 484 -18.05 29.59 -17.72
CA LYS A 484 -16.71 29.29 -18.26
C LYS A 484 -16.64 27.86 -18.78
N ASP A 485 -15.90 27.68 -19.88
CA ASP A 485 -15.70 26.39 -20.56
C ASP A 485 -14.71 25.45 -19.82
N LEU A 486 -15.02 25.11 -18.56
CA LEU A 486 -14.22 24.24 -17.70
C LEU A 486 -14.48 22.75 -17.98
N ASP A 487 -13.43 21.95 -17.88
CA ASP A 487 -13.48 20.49 -17.92
C ASP A 487 -12.94 19.87 -16.62
N GLU A 488 -13.11 18.55 -16.49
CA GLU A 488 -12.69 17.79 -15.31
C GLU A 488 -11.18 17.93 -15.02
N ILE A 489 -10.35 18.00 -16.07
CA ILE A 489 -8.90 18.23 -15.95
C ILE A 489 -8.61 19.63 -15.39
N ALA A 490 -9.21 20.68 -15.96
CA ALA A 490 -9.01 22.06 -15.49
C ALA A 490 -9.42 22.24 -14.01
N ALA A 491 -10.52 21.61 -13.59
CA ALA A 491 -10.94 21.59 -12.19
C ALA A 491 -9.93 20.86 -11.30
N ALA A 492 -9.44 19.67 -11.70
CA ALA A 492 -8.41 18.93 -10.97
C ALA A 492 -7.09 19.72 -10.84
N THR A 493 -6.61 20.30 -11.94
CA THR A 493 -5.41 21.15 -11.97
C THR A 493 -5.57 22.35 -11.03
N ARG A 494 -6.73 23.01 -11.03
CA ARG A 494 -6.94 24.18 -10.17
C ARG A 494 -6.99 23.84 -8.68
N ALA A 495 -7.47 22.65 -8.32
CA ALA A 495 -7.38 22.14 -6.95
C ALA A 495 -5.93 21.88 -6.51
N GLU A 496 -5.07 21.34 -7.40
CA GLU A 496 -3.63 21.18 -7.13
C GLU A 496 -2.92 22.54 -7.02
N GLU A 497 -3.19 23.50 -7.91
CA GLU A 497 -2.60 24.84 -7.84
C GLU A 497 -2.84 25.50 -6.48
N LEU A 498 -4.08 25.51 -6.00
CA LEU A 498 -4.47 26.14 -4.73
C LEU A 498 -3.90 25.41 -3.50
N ARG A 499 -3.57 24.12 -3.62
CA ARG A 499 -2.81 23.35 -2.62
C ARG A 499 -1.31 23.65 -2.67
N SER A 500 -0.75 23.86 -3.86
CA SER A 500 0.65 24.23 -4.04
C SER A 500 1.00 25.62 -3.50
N GLU A 501 0.00 26.50 -3.34
CA GLU A 501 0.11 27.77 -2.62
C GLU A 501 0.31 27.62 -1.09
N GLN A 502 -0.03 26.46 -0.51
CA GLN A 502 -0.02 26.27 0.95
C GLN A 502 1.37 25.92 1.49
N ASP A 503 1.67 26.37 2.71
CA ASP A 503 2.91 25.99 3.39
C ASP A 503 3.05 24.46 3.51
N ARG A 504 4.29 23.98 3.45
CA ARG A 504 4.72 22.58 3.56
C ARG A 504 4.23 21.61 2.48
N PHE A 505 3.56 22.06 1.41
CA PHE A 505 3.09 21.18 0.32
C PHE A 505 4.24 20.36 -0.30
N ARG A 506 3.98 19.07 -0.57
CA ARG A 506 4.93 18.09 -1.13
C ARG A 506 4.41 17.34 -2.37
N GLY A 507 3.19 17.65 -2.83
CA GLY A 507 2.51 16.96 -3.93
C GLY A 507 1.13 16.46 -3.50
N LEU A 508 0.36 15.92 -4.45
CA LEU A 508 -0.91 15.24 -4.14
C LEU A 508 -0.68 13.92 -3.38
N SER A 509 -1.67 13.47 -2.60
CA SER A 509 -1.63 12.17 -1.89
C SER A 509 -2.21 11.01 -2.70
N PHE A 510 -2.93 11.31 -3.80
CA PHE A 510 -3.39 10.39 -4.84
C PHE A 510 -3.78 11.20 -6.10
N PRO A 511 -4.02 10.59 -7.28
CA PRO A 511 -4.54 11.32 -8.45
C PRO A 511 -5.91 11.93 -8.13
N THR A 512 -6.11 13.22 -8.37
CA THR A 512 -7.41 13.87 -8.10
C THR A 512 -8.51 13.28 -8.98
N ILE A 513 -9.53 12.70 -8.34
CA ILE A 513 -10.80 12.38 -8.98
C ILE A 513 -11.55 13.70 -9.14
N SER A 514 -11.89 14.04 -10.37
CA SER A 514 -12.67 15.21 -10.74
C SER A 514 -13.65 14.75 -11.80
N ALA A 515 -14.95 14.74 -11.48
CA ALA A 515 -15.92 13.97 -12.23
C ALA A 515 -17.28 14.68 -12.33
N SER A 516 -17.76 14.91 -13.55
CA SER A 516 -19.05 15.52 -13.86
C SER A 516 -20.05 14.47 -14.35
N GLY A 517 -21.26 14.48 -13.78
CA GLY A 517 -22.37 13.65 -14.20
C GLY A 517 -22.02 12.15 -14.18
N PRO A 518 -22.18 11.40 -15.29
CA PRO A 518 -21.94 9.96 -15.34
C PRO A 518 -20.53 9.51 -14.92
N ASN A 519 -19.50 10.35 -15.06
CA ASN A 519 -18.15 9.99 -14.61
C ASN A 519 -18.08 9.83 -13.08
N GLY A 520 -18.92 10.54 -12.32
CA GLY A 520 -19.00 10.44 -10.86
C GLY A 520 -19.54 9.10 -10.33
N ALA A 521 -20.05 8.23 -11.22
CA ALA A 521 -20.43 6.86 -10.87
C ALA A 521 -19.27 5.84 -11.01
N ILE A 522 -18.13 6.25 -11.59
CA ILE A 522 -16.94 5.40 -11.75
C ILE A 522 -16.03 5.63 -10.54
N ILE A 523 -16.02 4.67 -9.61
CA ILE A 523 -15.47 4.83 -8.25
C ILE A 523 -14.02 5.35 -8.23
N HIS A 524 -13.16 4.84 -9.11
CA HIS A 524 -11.76 5.26 -9.26
C HIS A 524 -11.53 6.01 -10.59
N TYR A 525 -12.43 6.95 -10.95
CA TYR A 525 -12.29 7.75 -12.16
C TYR A 525 -11.05 8.66 -12.12
N CYS A 526 -10.21 8.58 -13.14
CA CYS A 526 -9.13 9.54 -13.38
C CYS A 526 -9.41 10.27 -14.72
N PRO A 527 -9.51 11.61 -14.74
CA PRO A 527 -9.73 12.34 -15.98
C PRO A 527 -8.53 12.25 -16.93
N SER A 528 -8.80 11.94 -18.20
CA SER A 528 -7.82 11.97 -19.29
C SER A 528 -8.32 12.84 -20.45
N PRO A 529 -7.46 13.28 -21.38
CA PRO A 529 -7.89 14.05 -22.57
C PRO A 529 -8.93 13.35 -23.45
N GLN A 530 -9.16 12.04 -23.27
CA GLN A 530 -10.14 11.23 -23.99
C GLN A 530 -11.43 10.97 -23.19
N THR A 531 -11.42 11.18 -21.87
CA THR A 531 -12.56 10.92 -20.97
C THR A 531 -13.13 12.18 -20.31
N SER A 532 -12.36 13.28 -20.31
CA SER A 532 -12.71 14.54 -19.66
C SER A 532 -14.01 15.14 -20.20
N ARG A 533 -14.98 15.34 -19.30
CA ARG A 533 -16.23 16.04 -19.58
C ARG A 533 -16.12 17.52 -19.26
N LYS A 534 -16.90 18.34 -19.96
CA LYS A 534 -17.20 19.72 -19.53
C LYS A 534 -18.07 19.69 -18.28
N LEU A 535 -17.78 20.55 -17.31
CA LEU A 535 -18.61 20.73 -16.12
C LEU A 535 -19.91 21.43 -16.52
N ARG A 536 -21.01 21.08 -15.85
CA ARG A 536 -22.34 21.64 -16.13
C ARG A 536 -23.12 21.91 -14.85
N ALA A 537 -23.99 22.91 -14.87
CA ALA A 537 -24.84 23.25 -13.72
C ALA A 537 -26.01 22.28 -13.48
N ASP A 538 -26.37 21.46 -14.48
CA ASP A 538 -27.40 20.42 -14.42
C ASP A 538 -26.86 19.01 -14.07
N GLU A 539 -25.56 18.89 -13.85
CA GLU A 539 -24.89 17.66 -13.42
C GLU A 539 -24.43 17.72 -11.96
N MET A 540 -24.32 16.55 -11.32
CA MET A 540 -23.56 16.42 -10.07
C MET A 540 -22.06 16.50 -10.39
N TYR A 541 -21.30 17.25 -9.60
CA TYR A 541 -19.84 17.26 -9.67
C TYR A 541 -19.26 16.64 -8.39
N LEU A 542 -18.37 15.66 -8.55
CA LEU A 542 -17.63 15.01 -7.49
C LEU A 542 -16.14 15.37 -7.63
N CYS A 543 -15.55 15.79 -6.52
CA CYS A 543 -14.10 15.95 -6.39
C CYS A 543 -13.62 15.12 -5.19
N ASP A 544 -12.72 14.17 -5.44
CA ASP A 544 -12.00 13.42 -4.41
C ASP A 544 -10.51 13.68 -4.56
N SER A 545 -9.87 14.21 -3.52
CA SER A 545 -8.50 14.70 -3.64
C SER A 545 -7.84 14.98 -2.29
N GLY A 546 -6.53 14.81 -2.24
CA GLY A 546 -5.73 15.09 -1.05
C GLY A 546 -4.29 15.51 -1.37
N ALA A 547 -3.54 15.90 -0.35
CA ALA A 547 -2.15 16.33 -0.48
C ALA A 547 -1.23 15.72 0.58
N GLN A 548 0.03 15.52 0.17
CA GLN A 548 1.14 15.33 1.08
C GLN A 548 1.66 16.69 1.54
N TYR A 549 1.80 16.86 2.85
CA TYR A 549 2.49 17.96 3.48
C TYR A 549 3.67 17.42 4.31
N ALA A 550 4.68 18.25 4.60
CA ALA A 550 5.86 17.83 5.36
C ALA A 550 5.55 17.26 6.77
N ASP A 551 4.39 17.62 7.31
CA ASP A 551 3.88 17.35 8.65
C ASP A 551 2.56 16.54 8.69
N GLY A 552 2.00 16.14 7.53
CA GLY A 552 0.77 15.34 7.51
C GLY A 552 0.25 15.05 6.10
N THR A 553 -0.72 14.15 5.98
CA THR A 553 -1.37 13.76 4.72
C THR A 553 -2.86 14.09 4.83
N THR A 554 -3.47 14.59 3.75
CA THR A 554 -4.91 14.83 3.66
C THR A 554 -5.56 13.96 2.59
N ASP A 555 -6.87 13.79 2.74
CA ASP A 555 -7.79 13.04 1.89
C ASP A 555 -9.19 13.63 2.12
N VAL A 556 -9.88 14.08 1.06
CA VAL A 556 -11.20 14.73 1.18
C VAL A 556 -12.03 14.69 -0.10
N THR A 557 -13.18 14.00 -0.01
CA THR A 557 -14.24 14.00 -1.03
C THR A 557 -15.26 15.11 -0.79
N ARG A 558 -15.75 15.75 -1.85
CA ARG A 558 -17.01 16.53 -1.85
C ARG A 558 -17.79 16.30 -3.14
N THR A 559 -19.11 16.20 -2.99
CA THR A 559 -20.05 16.09 -4.11
C THR A 559 -21.06 17.24 -4.02
N MET A 560 -21.22 17.98 -5.11
CA MET A 560 -22.05 19.18 -5.22
C MET A 560 -22.90 19.17 -6.49
N PHE A 561 -23.79 20.16 -6.60
CA PHE A 561 -24.64 20.39 -7.76
C PHE A 561 -24.87 21.91 -7.84
N PHE A 562 -24.58 22.54 -8.98
CA PHE A 562 -24.56 24.02 -9.07
C PHE A 562 -25.95 24.63 -9.35
N GLY A 563 -26.84 23.89 -10.01
CA GLY A 563 -28.24 24.28 -10.26
C GLY A 563 -29.23 23.72 -9.22
N GLN A 564 -30.43 23.36 -9.68
CA GLN A 564 -31.43 22.68 -8.84
C GLN A 564 -31.41 21.15 -9.09
N PRO A 565 -30.99 20.32 -8.11
CA PRO A 565 -30.94 18.87 -8.28
C PRO A 565 -32.32 18.21 -8.18
N GLU A 566 -32.54 17.19 -9.01
CA GLU A 566 -33.69 16.28 -8.94
C GLU A 566 -33.82 15.61 -7.56
N GLU A 567 -35.04 15.15 -7.24
CA GLU A 567 -35.34 14.52 -5.96
C GLU A 567 -34.52 13.25 -5.69
N GLU A 568 -34.25 12.43 -6.71
CA GLU A 568 -33.42 11.23 -6.57
C GLU A 568 -31.96 11.59 -6.24
N LYS A 569 -31.37 12.56 -6.97
CA LYS A 569 -30.02 13.09 -6.72
C LYS A 569 -29.89 13.60 -5.27
N ARG A 570 -30.89 14.36 -4.81
CA ARG A 570 -31.02 14.83 -3.40
C ARG A 570 -31.14 13.67 -2.41
N ARG A 571 -32.00 12.70 -2.67
CA ARG A 571 -32.28 11.55 -1.78
C ARG A 571 -31.01 10.72 -1.57
N SER A 572 -30.31 10.38 -2.65
CA SER A 572 -29.09 9.59 -2.62
C SER A 572 -27.95 10.32 -1.89
N TRP A 573 -27.73 11.61 -2.18
CA TRP A 573 -26.76 12.43 -1.45
C TRP A 573 -27.08 12.53 0.05
N THR A 574 -28.36 12.70 0.40
CA THR A 574 -28.82 12.79 1.80
C THR A 574 -28.64 11.45 2.54
N ALA A 575 -28.81 10.30 1.87
CA ALA A 575 -28.55 8.99 2.46
C ALA A 575 -27.07 8.81 2.82
N VAL A 576 -26.16 9.17 1.91
CA VAL A 576 -24.71 9.15 2.16
C VAL A 576 -24.32 10.09 3.30
N LEU A 577 -24.90 11.31 3.34
CA LEU A 577 -24.67 12.24 4.45
C LEU A 577 -25.14 11.67 5.80
N LYS A 578 -26.30 11.00 5.85
CA LYS A 578 -26.78 10.35 7.08
C LYS A 578 -25.79 9.30 7.59
N GLY A 579 -25.30 8.40 6.73
CA GLY A 579 -24.30 7.40 7.10
C GLY A 579 -22.99 8.03 7.59
N HIS A 580 -22.52 9.09 6.91
CA HIS A 580 -21.34 9.84 7.32
C HIS A 580 -21.50 10.48 8.70
N ILE A 581 -22.64 11.14 8.97
CA ILE A 581 -22.93 11.76 10.28
C ILE A 581 -23.07 10.69 11.37
N ALA A 582 -23.78 9.58 11.09
CA ALA A 582 -23.96 8.48 12.03
C ALA A 582 -22.62 7.86 12.46
N LEU A 583 -21.69 7.68 11.52
CA LEU A 583 -20.31 7.30 11.83
C LEU A 583 -19.57 8.38 12.63
N ALA A 584 -19.60 9.64 12.17
CA ALA A 584 -18.81 10.72 12.76
C ALA A 584 -19.24 11.08 14.20
N SER A 585 -20.48 10.77 14.60
CA SER A 585 -20.99 10.94 15.96
C SER A 585 -21.08 9.64 16.78
N ALA A 586 -20.64 8.50 16.23
CA ALA A 586 -20.74 7.19 16.89
C ALA A 586 -19.89 7.09 18.17
N CYS A 587 -20.53 6.69 19.27
CA CYS A 587 -19.85 6.33 20.51
C CYS A 587 -19.68 4.80 20.61
N PHE A 588 -18.44 4.32 20.73
CA PHE A 588 -18.13 2.88 20.81
C PHE A 588 -17.04 2.57 21.85
N PRO A 589 -17.03 1.37 22.46
CA PRO A 589 -15.97 0.97 23.39
C PRO A 589 -14.60 0.90 22.73
N SER A 590 -13.56 1.31 23.48
CA SER A 590 -12.16 1.15 23.06
C SER A 590 -11.82 -0.31 22.77
N GLY A 591 -10.95 -0.56 21.79
CA GLY A 591 -10.53 -1.91 21.36
C GLY A 591 -11.46 -2.62 20.37
N ARG A 592 -12.58 -2.00 19.94
CA ARG A 592 -13.43 -2.53 18.85
C ARG A 592 -12.72 -2.48 17.48
N HIS A 593 -12.91 -3.51 16.67
CA HIS A 593 -12.52 -3.51 15.25
C HIS A 593 -13.55 -2.75 14.41
N GLY A 594 -13.09 -1.85 13.52
CA GLY A 594 -14.00 -1.02 12.70
C GLY A 594 -14.87 -1.81 11.71
N SER A 595 -14.32 -2.89 11.14
CA SER A 595 -15.00 -3.71 10.12
C SER A 595 -16.29 -4.37 10.60
N GLY A 596 -16.39 -4.74 11.89
CA GLY A 596 -17.50 -5.53 12.44
C GLY A 596 -18.31 -4.81 13.53
N SER A 597 -18.15 -3.50 13.72
CA SER A 597 -18.93 -2.73 14.70
C SER A 597 -19.12 -1.25 14.35
N ILE A 598 -18.50 -0.76 13.26
CA ILE A 598 -18.51 0.66 12.90
C ILE A 598 -19.00 0.84 11.46
N ARG A 599 -18.59 -0.04 10.54
CA ARG A 599 -19.05 -0.03 9.14
C ARG A 599 -20.59 -0.06 8.95
N PRO A 600 -21.39 -0.92 9.65
CA PRO A 600 -22.84 -0.98 9.43
C PRO A 600 -23.60 0.33 9.70
N LEU A 601 -23.00 1.25 10.47
CA LEU A 601 -23.55 2.59 10.74
C LEU A 601 -23.50 3.51 9.50
N CYS A 602 -22.56 3.26 8.57
CA CYS A 602 -22.53 3.94 7.26
C CYS A 602 -23.54 3.31 6.29
N ASP A 603 -23.59 1.98 6.27
CA ASP A 603 -24.36 1.19 5.31
C ASP A 603 -25.88 1.18 5.62
N GLY A 604 -26.29 1.71 6.78
CA GLY A 604 -27.68 1.91 7.18
C GLY A 604 -28.38 0.66 7.72
N GLU A 605 -27.63 -0.41 8.03
CA GLU A 605 -28.16 -1.72 8.45
C GLU A 605 -28.62 -1.75 9.94
N HIS A 606 -28.54 -0.63 10.65
CA HIS A 606 -29.08 -0.45 11.99
C HIS A 606 -29.93 0.82 12.09
N GLU A 607 -31.24 0.65 12.30
CA GLU A 607 -31.97 1.60 13.14
C GLU A 607 -31.42 1.48 14.57
N PRO A 608 -31.12 2.59 15.28
CA PRO A 608 -30.69 2.53 16.67
C PRO A 608 -31.87 2.20 17.59
N GLU A 609 -31.68 1.23 18.48
CA GLU A 609 -32.56 0.97 19.65
C GLU A 609 -32.44 2.06 20.73
#